data_AF-A0A9X9PWE7-F1
#
_entry.id   AF-A0A9X9PWE7-F1
#
_cell.length_a   1.000
_cell.length_b   1.000
_cell.length_c   1.000
_cell.angle_alpha   90.00
_cell.angle_beta   90.00
_cell.angle_gamma   90.00
#
_symmetry.space_group_name_H-M   'P 1'
#
loop_
_entity.id
_entity.type
_entity.pdbx_description
1 polymer ?
#
loop_
_entity_poly.entity_id
_entity_poly.type
_entity_poly.pdbx_seq_one_letter_code
_entity_poly.pdbx_strand_id
1 'polypeptide(L)'
;MPQDWDRVVAVFVQGPAWQFKGWPWLLPDGSPVDIFAKIKAFHLKYDEVRLDPNVQKWDVTVLELSYHKRHLDRPVFLRFWETLDRYMVKHKSHLRF
;
A
#
# COMPACT_ATOMS: atom_id res chain seq x y z
N MET A 1 -11.20 20.38 3.31
CA MET A 1 -10.77 19.08 2.76
C MET A 1 -9.36 18.60 3.18
N PRO A 2 -8.80 18.95 4.37
CA PRO A 2 -7.72 18.14 4.99
C PRO A 2 -8.23 16.86 5.69
N GLN A 3 -9.52 16.79 6.01
CA GLN A 3 -10.12 15.72 6.81
C GLN A 3 -10.29 14.40 6.02
N ASP A 4 -10.50 14.45 4.70
CA ASP A 4 -10.71 13.24 3.90
C ASP A 4 -9.46 12.36 3.82
N TRP A 5 -8.28 12.98 3.77
CA TRP A 5 -6.99 12.28 3.74
C TRP A 5 -6.70 11.51 5.02
N ASP A 6 -7.25 11.95 6.16
CA ASP A 6 -7.12 11.20 7.40
C ASP A 6 -7.87 9.87 7.36
N ARG A 7 -8.92 9.76 6.52
CA ARG A 7 -9.69 8.53 6.32
C ARG A 7 -9.03 7.55 5.35
N VAL A 8 -7.95 7.95 4.67
CA VAL A 8 -7.20 7.05 3.79
C VAL A 8 -6.38 6.08 4.64
N VAL A 9 -6.68 4.78 4.50
CA VAL A 9 -6.07 3.71 5.31
C VAL A 9 -5.03 2.90 4.53
N ALA A 10 -5.19 2.81 3.21
CA ALA A 10 -4.29 2.05 2.35
C ALA A 10 -4.15 2.65 0.94
N VAL A 11 -3.06 2.30 0.26
CA VAL A 11 -2.82 2.64 -1.15
C VAL A 11 -2.20 1.45 -1.89
N PHE A 12 -2.62 1.22 -3.14
CA PHE A 12 -1.94 0.31 -4.06
C PHE A 12 -0.90 1.07 -4.89
N VAL A 13 0.38 0.72 -4.70
CA VAL A 13 1.55 1.36 -5.31
C VAL A 13 1.87 0.65 -6.63
N GLN A 14 2.15 1.41 -7.68
CA GLN A 14 2.56 0.88 -8.99
C GLN A 14 4.08 0.93 -9.21
N GLY A 15 4.79 1.84 -8.53
CA GLY A 15 6.25 1.97 -8.58
C GLY A 15 6.76 3.34 -9.03
N PRO A 16 6.19 4.00 -10.05
CA PRO A 16 6.61 5.34 -10.41
C PRO A 16 6.23 6.39 -9.36
N ALA A 17 7.19 7.21 -8.91
CA ALA A 17 6.95 8.24 -7.89
C ALA A 17 5.91 9.30 -8.29
N TRP A 18 5.74 9.54 -9.61
CA TRP A 18 4.72 10.47 -10.12
C TRP A 18 3.29 10.05 -9.76
N GLN A 19 3.05 8.78 -9.40
CA GLN A 19 1.76 8.30 -8.89
C GLN A 19 1.23 9.18 -7.74
N PHE A 20 2.14 9.73 -6.93
CA PHE A 20 1.81 10.52 -5.74
C PHE A 20 1.85 12.03 -5.98
N LYS A 21 2.01 12.50 -7.22
CA LYS A 21 2.04 13.94 -7.53
C LYS A 21 0.76 14.61 -7.02
N GLY A 22 0.90 15.62 -6.18
CA GLY A 22 -0.22 16.37 -5.59
C GLY A 22 -0.87 15.72 -4.37
N TRP A 23 -0.36 14.57 -3.90
CA TRP A 23 -0.79 13.97 -2.65
C TRP A 23 -0.22 14.76 -1.46
N PRO A 24 -0.94 14.82 -0.32
CA PRO A 24 -0.35 15.31 0.91
C PRO A 24 0.83 14.42 1.32
N TRP A 25 1.77 15.01 2.06
CA TRP A 25 2.96 14.33 2.59
C TRP A 25 3.94 13.79 1.55
N LEU A 26 3.76 14.13 0.26
CA LEU A 26 4.84 13.97 -0.70
C LEU A 26 5.97 14.93 -0.32
N LEU A 27 7.18 14.40 -0.15
CA LEU A 27 8.33 15.22 0.19
C LEU A 27 8.75 16.11 -0.99
N PRO A 28 9.42 17.26 -0.75
CA PRO A 28 9.84 18.18 -1.82
C PRO A 28 10.76 17.55 -2.87
N ASP A 29 11.49 16.49 -2.52
CA ASP A 29 12.34 15.71 -3.42
C ASP A 29 11.57 14.65 -4.23
N GLY A 30 10.24 14.57 -4.05
CA GLY A 30 9.36 13.59 -4.69
C GLY A 30 9.32 12.23 -4.00
N SER A 31 9.93 12.08 -2.82
CA SER A 31 9.92 10.83 -2.06
C SER A 31 8.58 10.59 -1.34
N PRO A 32 7.96 9.40 -1.49
CA PRO A 32 6.68 9.08 -0.86
C PRO A 32 6.81 8.48 0.55
N VAL A 33 7.98 8.59 1.20
CA VAL A 33 8.24 7.98 2.51
C VAL A 33 7.22 8.41 3.58
N ASP A 34 6.91 9.69 3.66
CA ASP A 34 5.95 10.21 4.64
C ASP A 34 4.49 9.81 4.32
N ILE A 35 4.18 9.54 3.04
CA ILE A 35 2.90 8.95 2.64
C ILE A 35 2.77 7.56 3.24
N PHE A 36 3.82 6.73 3.11
CA PHE A 36 3.81 5.34 3.59
C PHE A 36 3.91 5.23 5.11
N ALA A 37 4.43 6.26 5.80
CA ALA A 37 4.34 6.36 7.24
C ALA A 37 2.89 6.59 7.74
N LYS A 38 2.02 7.19 6.91
CA LYS A 38 0.64 7.60 7.28
C LYS A 38 -0.46 6.75 6.66
N ILE A 39 -0.15 6.00 5.60
CA ILE A 39 -1.07 5.15 4.85
C ILE A 39 -0.40 3.80 4.60
N LYS A 40 -1.11 2.69 4.81
CA LYS A 40 -0.54 1.36 4.54
C LYS A 40 -0.39 1.12 3.04
N ALA A 41 0.84 0.93 2.58
CA ALA A 41 1.12 0.71 1.17
C ALA A 41 1.15 -0.78 0.81
N PHE A 42 0.53 -1.13 -0.32
CA PHE A 42 0.53 -2.47 -0.91
C PHE A 42 0.97 -2.42 -2.37
N HIS A 43 1.69 -3.42 -2.85
CA HIS A 43 1.97 -3.60 -4.28
C HIS A 43 1.49 -4.97 -4.71
N LEU A 44 0.55 -5.01 -5.66
CA LEU A 44 0.03 -6.25 -6.23
C LEU A 44 0.79 -6.56 -7.51
N LYS A 45 1.38 -7.75 -7.59
CA LYS A 45 2.08 -8.24 -8.77
C LYS A 45 1.78 -9.70 -9.03
N TYR A 46 2.10 -10.16 -10.23
CA TYR A 46 2.20 -11.59 -10.48
C TYR A 46 3.59 -12.12 -10.07
N ASP A 47 3.66 -13.39 -9.68
CA ASP A 47 4.87 -14.10 -9.26
C ASP A 47 6.04 -13.94 -10.26
N GLU A 48 5.79 -14.08 -11.56
CA GLU A 48 6.82 -13.99 -12.61
C GLU A 48 7.21 -12.56 -13.03
N VAL A 49 6.47 -11.54 -12.58
CA VAL A 49 6.77 -10.14 -12.89
C VAL A 49 7.91 -9.64 -11.99
N ARG A 50 8.90 -8.94 -12.54
CA ARG A 50 9.97 -8.34 -11.71
C ARG A 50 9.41 -7.21 -10.86
N LEU A 51 9.84 -7.15 -9.60
CA LEU A 51 9.44 -6.08 -8.68
C LEU A 51 10.08 -4.75 -9.11
N ASP A 52 9.29 -3.70 -9.17
CA ASP A 52 9.77 -2.36 -9.53
C ASP A 52 10.87 -1.88 -8.56
N PRO A 53 11.99 -1.31 -9.06
CA PRO A 53 13.11 -0.90 -8.22
C PRO A 53 12.79 0.15 -7.15
N ASN A 54 11.76 0.97 -7.35
CA ASN A 54 11.32 1.91 -6.33
C ASN A 54 10.50 1.19 -5.26
N VAL A 55 9.63 0.25 -5.65
CA VAL A 55 8.86 -0.56 -4.70
C VAL A 55 9.78 -1.37 -3.79
N GLN A 56 10.91 -1.86 -4.30
CA GLN A 56 11.94 -2.54 -3.49
C GLN A 56 12.52 -1.67 -2.36
N LYS A 57 12.53 -0.34 -2.53
CA LYS A 57 13.14 0.62 -1.60
C LYS A 57 12.13 1.20 -0.61
N TRP A 58 10.85 1.11 -0.92
CA TRP A 58 9.79 1.73 -0.13
C TRP A 58 9.17 0.75 0.86
N ASP A 59 8.61 1.25 1.97
CA ASP A 59 7.85 0.44 2.92
C ASP A 59 6.49 0.04 2.33
N VAL A 60 6.52 -0.99 1.49
CA VAL A 60 5.37 -1.49 0.73
C VAL A 60 5.21 -2.99 0.95
N THR A 61 4.00 -3.42 1.29
CA THR A 61 3.68 -4.84 1.41
C THR A 61 3.38 -5.43 0.03
N VAL A 62 4.26 -6.31 -0.45
CA VAL A 62 4.08 -6.99 -1.73
C VAL A 62 3.11 -8.16 -1.59
N LEU A 63 2.09 -8.16 -2.44
CA LEU A 63 1.10 -9.22 -2.61
C LEU A 63 1.35 -9.86 -3.97
N GLU A 64 1.68 -11.16 -3.96
CA GLU A 64 2.00 -11.88 -5.19
C GLU A 64 0.85 -12.83 -5.54
N LEU A 65 0.34 -12.69 -6.76
CA LEU A 65 -0.65 -13.60 -7.33
C LEU A 65 0.04 -14.54 -8.32
N SER A 66 -0.47 -15.76 -8.44
CA SER A 66 -0.03 -16.65 -9.50
C SER A 66 -0.91 -16.48 -10.74
N TYR A 67 -0.30 -16.46 -11.92
CA TYR A 67 -1.06 -16.48 -13.18
C TYR A 67 -1.92 -17.75 -13.32
N HIS A 68 -1.42 -18.89 -12.82
CA HIS A 68 -2.03 -20.20 -13.06
C HIS A 68 -2.69 -20.79 -11.83
N LYS A 69 -2.20 -20.47 -10.62
CA LYS A 69 -2.66 -21.10 -9.37
C LYS A 69 -3.66 -20.23 -8.62
N ARG A 70 -4.85 -20.01 -9.19
CA ARG A 70 -5.90 -19.15 -8.62
C ARG A 70 -6.43 -19.58 -7.24
N HIS A 71 -6.28 -20.85 -6.88
CA HIS A 71 -6.60 -21.32 -5.52
C HIS A 71 -5.71 -20.67 -4.43
N LEU A 72 -4.57 -20.10 -4.81
CA LEU A 72 -3.68 -19.34 -3.93
C LEU A 72 -4.12 -17.88 -3.75
N ASP A 73 -5.12 -17.39 -4.48
CA ASP A 73 -5.61 -16.02 -4.29
C ASP A 73 -6.24 -15.84 -2.90
N ARG A 74 -6.94 -16.86 -2.40
CA ARG A 74 -7.61 -16.82 -1.10
C ARG A 74 -6.65 -16.53 0.06
N PRO A 75 -5.52 -17.25 0.23
CA PRO A 75 -4.56 -16.89 1.28
C PRO A 75 -3.95 -15.49 1.10
N VAL A 76 -3.70 -15.03 -0.14
CA VAL A 76 -3.20 -13.66 -0.39
C VAL A 76 -4.23 -12.60 0.01
N PHE A 77 -5.50 -12.84 -0.32
CA PHE A 77 -6.62 -11.99 0.09
C PHE A 77 -6.76 -11.91 1.61
N LEU A 78 -6.69 -13.05 2.31
CA LEU A 78 -6.75 -13.07 3.77
C LEU A 78 -5.58 -12.31 4.40
N ARG A 79 -4.36 -12.49 3.86
CA ARG A 79 -3.17 -11.76 4.31
C ARG A 79 -3.31 -10.25 4.13
N PHE A 80 -3.91 -9.80 3.03
CA PHE A 80 -4.19 -8.37 2.81
C PHE A 80 -5.06 -7.79 3.92
N TRP A 81 -6.21 -8.42 4.19
CA TRP A 81 -7.13 -7.97 5.23
C TRP A 81 -6.50 -8.02 6.62
N GLU A 82 -5.82 -9.10 6.98
CA GLU A 82 -5.14 -9.20 8.26
C GLU A 82 -4.10 -8.07 8.46
N THR A 83 -3.35 -7.76 7.40
CA THR A 83 -2.34 -6.69 7.42
C THR A 83 -2.99 -5.31 7.57
N LEU A 84 -4.07 -5.07 6.83
CA LEU A 84 -4.80 -3.80 6.87
C LEU A 84 -5.48 -3.60 8.22
N ASP A 85 -6.18 -4.61 8.74
CA ASP A 85 -6.87 -4.56 10.02
C ASP A 85 -5.90 -4.27 11.15
N ARG A 86 -4.76 -4.96 11.19
CA ARG A 86 -3.70 -4.71 12.17
C ARG A 86 -3.17 -3.28 12.10
N TYR A 87 -2.98 -2.77 10.88
CA TYR A 87 -2.56 -1.38 10.68
C TYR A 87 -3.63 -0.40 11.19
N MET A 88 -4.90 -0.61 10.84
CA MET A 88 -6.01 0.26 11.24
C MET A 88 -6.22 0.29 12.75
N VAL A 89 -6.12 -0.85 13.43
CA VAL A 89 -6.21 -0.92 14.91
C VAL A 89 -5.14 -0.04 15.56
N LYS A 90 -3.94 -0.01 15.02
CA LYS A 90 -2.81 0.72 15.59
C LYS A 90 -2.76 2.20 15.20
N HIS A 91 -3.07 2.52 13.95
CA HIS A 91 -2.79 3.84 13.35
C HIS A 91 -4.05 4.64 13.00
N LYS A 92 -5.22 4.00 12.96
CA LYS A 92 -6.49 4.58 12.50
C LYS A 92 -7.65 4.18 13.41
N SER A 93 -7.38 4.02 14.72
CA SER A 93 -8.37 3.54 15.71
C SER A 93 -9.57 4.48 15.87
N HIS A 94 -9.41 5.75 15.54
CA HIS A 94 -10.45 6.77 15.54
C HIS A 94 -11.43 6.67 14.36
N LEU A 95 -11.10 5.90 13.31
CA LEU A 95 -12.00 5.65 12.18
C LEU A 95 -13.00 4.52 12.44
N ARG A 96 -13.04 3.97 13.66
CA ARG A 96 -14.01 2.95 14.06
C ARG A 96 -15.42 3.55 14.09
N PHE A 97 -16.34 2.88 13.39
CA PHE A 97 -17.79 3.01 13.52
C PHE A 97 -18.35 1.67 13.98
#